data_AF-A0A0E3U976-F1
#
_entry.id   AF-A0A0E3U976-F1
#
_cell.length_a   1.000
_cell.length_b   1.000
_cell.length_c   1.000
_cell.angle_alpha   90.00
_cell.angle_beta   90.00
_cell.angle_gamma   90.00
#
_symmetry.space_group_name_H-M   'P 1'
#
loop_
_entity.id
_entity.type
_entity.pdbx_description
1 polymer ?
#
loop_
_entity_poly.entity_id
_entity_poly.type
_entity_poly.pdbx_seq_one_letter_code
_entity_poly.pdbx_strand_id
1 'polypeptide(L)'
;MRVKSLVAAVLLAGAATMAQAAEFPIGKPLNTAGMEINTVYLQPITMEPAGMMRDAAKSDIHLEADIHAIKNNPNGYAEGDWIPGLEITYKLQKMKADGKTPDGAAVEGLMMPMVASDGPHYGDNVKLTGIGKYQLTMVVNAPGTLQEFGCKMGGTPAAGAHAAHGGMGPWCFGRHVDKETGVGPWFKPITKTVDFTFSGIGKKGGY
;
A
#
# COMPACT_ATOMS: atom_id res chain seq x y z
N MET A 1 45.07 57.40 -6.98
CA MET A 1 44.21 56.72 -8.00
C MET A 1 44.18 55.24 -7.65
N ARG A 2 43.11 54.77 -6.99
CA ARG A 2 41.90 54.13 -7.53
C ARG A 2 42.06 52.60 -7.76
N VAL A 3 41.52 51.83 -6.78
CA VAL A 3 40.60 50.67 -6.87
C VAL A 3 41.04 49.53 -7.84
N LYS A 4 41.08 48.24 -7.46
CA LYS A 4 39.91 47.42 -7.13
C LYS A 4 40.28 46.09 -6.46
N SER A 5 39.71 45.86 -5.29
CA SER A 5 39.49 44.54 -4.71
C SER A 5 38.56 43.73 -5.63
N LEU A 6 38.98 42.53 -6.04
CA LEU A 6 38.05 41.53 -6.56
C LEU A 6 37.68 40.58 -5.42
N VAL A 7 36.45 40.71 -4.96
CA VAL A 7 35.76 39.73 -4.11
C VAL A 7 35.41 38.55 -5.03
N ALA A 8 36.01 37.39 -4.80
CA ALA A 8 35.55 36.14 -5.39
C ALA A 8 34.26 35.72 -4.68
N ALA A 9 33.12 35.92 -5.34
CA ALA A 9 31.85 35.38 -4.89
C ALA A 9 31.84 33.86 -5.13
N VAL A 10 32.03 33.08 -4.07
CA VAL A 10 31.80 31.64 -4.09
C VAL A 10 30.28 31.41 -4.11
N LEU A 11 29.74 31.07 -5.28
CA LEU A 11 28.39 30.54 -5.41
C LEU A 11 28.38 29.10 -4.87
N LEU A 12 28.11 28.94 -3.56
CA LEU A 12 27.60 27.66 -3.06
C LEU A 12 26.15 27.53 -3.56
N ALA A 13 25.98 26.92 -4.73
CA ALA A 13 24.68 26.36 -5.12
C ALA A 13 24.36 25.24 -4.11
N GLY A 14 23.42 25.52 -3.20
CA GLY A 14 22.96 24.55 -2.22
C GLY A 14 22.39 23.32 -2.92
N ALA A 15 23.04 22.17 -2.77
CA ALA A 15 22.45 20.90 -3.13
C ALA A 15 21.26 20.66 -2.19
N ALA A 16 20.05 20.89 -2.68
CA ALA A 16 18.85 20.43 -2.01
C ALA A 16 18.92 18.90 -1.96
N THR A 17 19.15 18.34 -0.77
CA THR A 17 19.00 16.91 -0.55
C THR A 17 17.53 16.57 -0.76
N MET A 18 17.21 15.97 -1.91
CA MET A 18 15.88 15.40 -2.15
C MET A 18 15.64 14.36 -1.05
N ALA A 19 14.70 14.64 -0.16
CA ALA A 19 14.34 13.72 0.90
C ALA A 19 13.53 12.57 0.29
N GLN A 20 14.19 11.45 0.02
CA GLN A 20 13.55 10.22 -0.46
C GLN A 20 13.05 9.41 0.74
N ALA A 21 11.87 8.78 0.61
CA ALA A 21 11.39 7.82 1.60
C ALA A 21 12.36 6.62 1.64
N ALA A 22 12.66 6.14 2.84
CA ALA A 22 13.45 4.93 3.01
C ALA A 22 12.50 3.73 3.10
N GLU A 23 12.33 3.02 1.99
CA GLU A 23 11.55 1.79 1.94
C GLU A 23 12.37 0.60 2.43
N PHE A 24 11.76 -0.19 3.30
CA PHE A 24 12.34 -1.40 3.86
C PHE A 24 11.51 -2.61 3.41
N PRO A 25 12.07 -3.49 2.55
CA PRO A 25 11.34 -4.66 2.05
C PRO A 25 10.95 -5.65 3.15
N ILE A 26 9.72 -6.16 3.07
CA ILE A 26 9.19 -7.24 3.90
C ILE A 26 9.16 -8.54 3.09
N GLY A 27 10.27 -9.28 3.18
CA GLY A 27 10.48 -10.52 2.45
C GLY A 27 10.65 -10.32 0.94
N LYS A 28 10.31 -11.35 0.17
CA LYS A 28 10.38 -11.32 -1.30
C LYS A 28 9.02 -10.99 -1.92
N PRO A 29 9.00 -10.42 -3.13
CA PRO A 29 7.77 -10.32 -3.93
C PRO A 29 7.13 -11.69 -4.13
N LEU A 30 5.79 -11.73 -4.16
CA LEU A 30 5.00 -12.93 -4.43
C LEU A 30 4.32 -12.80 -5.79
N ASN A 31 4.67 -13.66 -6.74
CA ASN A 31 4.12 -13.61 -8.10
C ASN A 31 3.05 -14.69 -8.25
N THR A 32 1.80 -14.28 -8.38
CA THR A 32 0.64 -15.18 -8.46
C THR A 32 -0.57 -14.46 -9.04
N ALA A 33 -1.53 -15.21 -9.61
CA ALA A 33 -2.76 -14.68 -10.19
C ALA A 33 -2.57 -13.53 -11.21
N GLY A 34 -1.43 -13.53 -11.93
CA GLY A 34 -1.11 -12.46 -12.88
C GLY A 34 -0.66 -11.15 -12.23
N MET A 35 -0.26 -11.17 -10.96
CA MET A 35 0.27 -10.01 -10.22
C MET A 35 1.62 -10.32 -9.59
N GLU A 36 2.44 -9.29 -9.39
CA GLU A 36 3.56 -9.26 -8.46
C GLU A 36 3.13 -8.47 -7.22
N ILE A 37 3.25 -9.09 -6.04
CA ILE A 37 2.83 -8.52 -4.75
C ILE A 37 4.08 -8.22 -3.92
N ASN A 38 4.53 -6.97 -3.97
CA ASN A 38 5.59 -6.46 -3.12
C ASN A 38 5.03 -5.94 -1.79
N THR A 39 5.87 -5.89 -0.75
CA THR A 39 5.46 -5.38 0.55
C THR A 39 6.64 -4.67 1.19
N VAL A 40 6.45 -3.43 1.61
CA VAL A 40 7.49 -2.60 2.23
C VAL A 40 6.94 -1.91 3.47
N TYR A 41 7.83 -1.35 4.28
CA TYR A 41 7.45 -0.32 5.23
C TYR A 41 8.39 0.88 5.13
N LEU A 42 7.91 2.06 5.52
CA LEU A 42 8.70 3.28 5.61
C LEU A 42 8.21 4.15 6.77
N GLN A 43 8.74 5.37 6.90
CA GLN A 43 8.26 6.33 7.92
C GLN A 43 6.75 6.57 7.84
N PRO A 44 6.04 6.75 8.98
CA PRO A 44 4.65 7.17 8.95
C PRO A 44 4.43 8.40 8.07
N ILE A 45 3.35 8.40 7.29
CA ILE A 45 3.03 9.49 6.37
C ILE A 45 1.78 10.24 6.80
N THR A 46 1.69 11.51 6.42
CA THR A 46 0.47 12.31 6.56
C THR A 46 -0.37 12.16 5.30
N MET A 47 -1.67 11.91 5.45
CA MET A 47 -2.58 11.70 4.32
C MET A 47 -3.82 12.58 4.43
N GLU A 48 -4.32 12.97 3.26
CA GLU A 48 -5.64 13.55 3.10
C GLU A 48 -6.59 12.58 2.37
N PRO A 49 -7.89 12.58 2.71
CA PRO A 49 -8.50 13.25 3.85
C PRO A 49 -8.00 12.71 5.21
N ALA A 50 -7.92 13.60 6.20
CA ALA A 50 -7.57 13.23 7.56
C ALA A 50 -8.59 12.23 8.13
N GLY A 51 -8.13 11.31 8.98
CA GLY A 51 -8.97 10.29 9.61
C GLY A 51 -9.19 9.02 8.78
N MET A 52 -8.68 8.95 7.55
CA MET A 52 -8.72 7.71 6.75
C MET A 52 -7.83 6.60 7.35
N MET A 53 -6.74 6.98 8.02
CA MET A 53 -5.86 6.07 8.75
C MET A 53 -5.36 6.69 10.05
N ARG A 54 -4.62 5.92 10.83
CA ARG A 54 -4.01 6.40 12.08
C ARG A 54 -3.06 7.58 11.84
N ASP A 55 -3.10 8.58 12.71
CA ASP A 55 -2.21 9.74 12.66
C ASP A 55 -0.73 9.33 12.62
N ALA A 56 0.05 9.95 11.73
CA ALA A 56 1.48 9.69 11.57
C ALA A 56 2.26 9.78 12.91
N ALA A 57 1.97 10.81 13.71
CA ALA A 57 2.63 11.04 15.01
C ALA A 57 2.33 9.95 16.06
N LYS A 58 1.32 9.11 15.82
CA LYS A 58 0.92 8.01 16.70
C LYS A 58 1.32 6.65 16.15
N SER A 59 2.02 6.59 15.02
CA SER A 59 2.38 5.36 14.32
C SER A 59 3.89 5.16 14.31
N ASP A 60 4.31 3.92 14.10
CA ASP A 60 5.73 3.55 14.03
C ASP A 60 6.17 3.34 12.58
N ILE A 61 5.29 2.85 11.71
CA ILE A 61 5.56 2.62 10.29
C ILE A 61 4.38 3.10 9.44
N HIS A 62 4.65 3.36 8.16
CA HIS A 62 3.68 3.21 7.09
C HIS A 62 3.95 1.86 6.41
N LEU A 63 2.98 0.95 6.43
CA LEU A 63 3.05 -0.37 5.79
C LEU A 63 2.42 -0.27 4.41
N GLU A 64 3.10 -0.74 3.38
CA GLU A 64 2.63 -0.65 1.99
C GLU A 64 2.63 -2.02 1.29
N ALA A 65 1.72 -2.15 0.32
CA ALA A 65 1.68 -3.22 -0.66
C ALA A 65 1.62 -2.64 -2.08
N ASP A 66 2.72 -2.81 -2.83
CA ASP A 66 2.79 -2.46 -4.23
C ASP A 66 2.42 -3.67 -5.07
N ILE A 67 1.31 -3.56 -5.79
CA ILE A 67 0.74 -4.68 -6.54
C ILE A 67 0.56 -4.28 -7.99
N HIS A 68 1.35 -4.89 -8.85
CA HIS A 68 1.38 -4.60 -10.27
C HIS A 68 1.08 -5.86 -11.09
N ALA A 69 0.45 -5.68 -12.25
CA ALA A 69 0.25 -6.76 -13.20
C ALA A 69 1.59 -7.25 -13.73
N ILE A 70 1.73 -8.58 -13.81
CA ILE A 70 2.79 -9.21 -14.58
C ILE A 70 2.26 -9.59 -15.96
N LYS A 71 3.16 -10.00 -16.84
CA LYS A 71 2.83 -10.46 -18.20
C LYS A 71 1.68 -11.47 -18.21
N ASN A 72 0.78 -11.31 -19.18
CA ASN A 72 -0.40 -12.16 -19.39
C ASN A 72 -1.38 -12.17 -18.18
N ASN A 73 -1.58 -11.03 -17.53
CA ASN A 73 -2.60 -10.90 -16.50
C ASN A 73 -3.99 -11.35 -17.03
N PRO A 74 -4.69 -12.27 -16.34
CA PRO A 74 -5.94 -12.85 -16.85
C PRO A 74 -7.15 -11.93 -16.75
N ASN A 75 -7.01 -10.77 -16.08
CA ASN A 75 -8.07 -9.82 -15.79
C ASN A 75 -7.97 -8.52 -16.62
N GLY A 76 -7.08 -8.49 -17.64
CA GLY A 76 -7.05 -7.44 -18.66
C GLY A 76 -6.09 -6.27 -18.38
N TYR A 77 -5.31 -6.33 -17.29
CA TYR A 77 -4.31 -5.31 -16.98
C TYR A 77 -3.04 -5.47 -17.85
N ALA A 78 -2.42 -4.35 -18.23
CA ALA A 78 -1.13 -4.41 -18.93
C ALA A 78 0.00 -4.73 -17.95
N GLU A 79 1.09 -5.31 -18.46
CA GLU A 79 2.27 -5.58 -17.65
C GLU A 79 2.83 -4.27 -17.06
N GLY A 80 3.03 -4.25 -15.75
CA GLY A 80 3.51 -3.07 -15.01
C GLY A 80 2.41 -2.13 -14.52
N ASP A 81 1.14 -2.33 -14.90
CA ASP A 81 0.05 -1.50 -14.38
C ASP A 81 -0.20 -1.81 -12.90
N TRP A 82 -0.42 -0.78 -12.09
CA TRP A 82 -0.95 -0.96 -10.73
C TRP A 82 -2.35 -1.56 -10.78
N ILE A 83 -2.66 -2.47 -9.84
CA ILE A 83 -3.95 -3.16 -9.78
C ILE A 83 -4.88 -2.43 -8.80
N PRO A 84 -5.88 -1.67 -9.27
CA PRO A 84 -6.86 -1.01 -8.42
C PRO A 84 -7.95 -1.98 -7.90
N GLY A 85 -8.74 -1.50 -6.95
CA GLY A 85 -9.94 -2.19 -6.46
C GLY A 85 -9.69 -3.40 -5.57
N LEU A 86 -8.44 -3.75 -5.28
CA LEU A 86 -8.08 -4.79 -4.32
C LEU A 86 -8.52 -4.41 -2.91
N GLU A 87 -8.87 -5.43 -2.13
CA GLU A 87 -9.32 -5.30 -0.75
C GLU A 87 -8.32 -6.07 0.11
N ILE A 88 -7.44 -5.36 0.82
CA ILE A 88 -6.27 -5.97 1.45
C ILE A 88 -6.37 -5.86 2.96
N THR A 89 -6.36 -6.99 3.65
CA THR A 89 -6.27 -7.04 5.11
C THR A 89 -4.88 -7.48 5.54
N TYR A 90 -4.48 -7.06 6.74
CA TYR A 90 -3.23 -7.48 7.34
C TYR A 90 -3.39 -7.87 8.81
N LYS A 91 -2.47 -8.73 9.25
CA LYS A 91 -2.23 -9.09 10.63
C LYS A 91 -0.73 -9.04 10.89
N LEU A 92 -0.32 -8.21 11.84
CA LEU A 92 1.05 -8.09 12.33
C LEU A 92 1.12 -8.69 13.74
N GLN A 93 1.78 -9.83 13.86
CA GLN A 93 2.02 -10.51 15.14
C GLN A 93 3.48 -10.31 15.54
N LYS A 94 3.73 -9.68 16.69
CA LYS A 94 5.07 -9.70 17.28
C LYS A 94 5.39 -11.13 17.75
N MET A 95 6.62 -11.56 17.50
CA MET A 95 7.12 -12.88 17.88
C MET A 95 8.15 -12.75 18.99
N LYS A 96 8.20 -13.75 19.88
CA LYS A 96 9.29 -13.92 20.85
C LYS A 96 10.61 -14.20 20.12
N ALA A 97 11.71 -14.22 20.88
CA ALA A 97 13.06 -14.45 20.34
C ALA A 97 13.17 -15.75 19.51
N ASP A 98 12.38 -16.77 19.87
CA ASP A 98 12.29 -18.06 19.16
C ASP A 98 11.69 -17.96 17.74
N GLY A 99 11.08 -16.82 17.37
CA GLY A 99 10.44 -16.57 16.09
C GLY A 99 9.16 -17.37 15.84
N LYS A 100 8.65 -18.10 16.83
CA LYS A 100 7.51 -19.03 16.68
C LYS A 100 6.37 -18.75 17.64
N THR A 101 6.69 -18.21 18.81
CA THR A 101 5.68 -17.93 19.84
C THR A 101 5.21 -16.47 19.73
N PRO A 102 3.90 -16.20 19.65
CA PRO A 102 3.35 -14.85 19.76
C PRO A 102 3.79 -14.13 21.04
N ASP A 103 4.14 -12.85 20.89
CA ASP A 103 4.47 -11.92 21.98
C ASP A 103 3.40 -10.82 22.07
N GLY A 104 2.31 -11.12 22.78
CA GLY A 104 1.18 -10.21 22.94
C GLY A 104 0.17 -10.26 21.79
N ALA A 105 -0.74 -9.28 21.78
CA ALA A 105 -1.80 -9.19 20.79
C ALA A 105 -1.27 -8.79 19.41
N ALA A 106 -1.90 -9.32 18.36
CA ALA A 106 -1.65 -8.88 17.00
C ALA A 106 -2.31 -7.52 16.73
N VAL A 107 -1.75 -6.79 15.77
CA VAL A 107 -2.38 -5.61 15.16
C VAL A 107 -2.98 -6.05 13.84
N GLU A 108 -4.27 -5.82 13.66
CA GLU A 108 -5.02 -6.21 12.48
C GLU A 108 -5.70 -4.98 11.88
N GLY A 109 -5.79 -4.93 10.55
CA GLY A 109 -6.32 -3.78 9.85
C GLY A 109 -6.56 -4.01 8.36
N LEU A 110 -6.96 -2.93 7.70
CA LEU A 110 -7.23 -2.86 6.28
C LEU A 110 -6.27 -1.85 5.65
N MET A 111 -5.68 -2.21 4.51
CA MET A 111 -4.88 -1.25 3.74
C MET A 111 -5.80 -0.43 2.83
N MET A 112 -5.56 0.87 2.80
CA MET A 112 -6.33 1.83 2.00
C MET A 112 -5.61 2.11 0.67
N PRO A 113 -6.33 2.25 -0.45
CA PRO A 113 -5.73 2.71 -1.70
C PRO A 113 -5.33 4.19 -1.56
N MET A 114 -4.12 4.53 -1.99
CA MET A 114 -3.60 5.90 -1.95
C MET A 114 -2.57 6.13 -3.06
N VAL A 115 -2.11 7.37 -3.18
CA VAL A 115 -1.10 7.77 -4.17
C VAL A 115 -0.04 8.64 -3.51
N ALA A 116 1.22 8.34 -3.80
CA ALA A 116 2.38 9.13 -3.41
C ALA A 116 3.14 9.61 -4.67
N SER A 117 4.30 10.25 -4.47
CA SER A 117 5.09 10.81 -5.59
C SER A 117 5.73 9.76 -6.50
N ASP A 118 5.84 8.54 -6.03
CA ASP A 118 6.36 7.35 -6.73
C ASP A 118 5.26 6.50 -7.39
N GLY A 119 3.99 6.68 -7.01
CA GLY A 119 2.86 6.05 -7.67
C GLY A 119 1.73 5.67 -6.72
N PRO A 120 0.70 4.97 -7.24
CA PRO A 120 -0.37 4.42 -6.43
C PRO A 120 0.06 3.13 -5.72
N HIS A 121 -0.44 2.92 -4.50
CA HIS A 121 -0.23 1.72 -3.70
C HIS A 121 -1.38 1.52 -2.69
N TYR A 122 -1.31 0.43 -1.94
CA TYR A 122 -2.16 0.21 -0.77
C TYR A 122 -1.33 0.37 0.50
N GLY A 123 -1.85 1.07 1.50
CA GLY A 123 -1.08 1.25 2.73
C GLY A 123 -1.90 1.57 3.98
N ASP A 124 -1.23 1.53 5.13
CA ASP A 124 -1.78 1.95 6.42
C ASP A 124 -0.67 2.42 7.36
N ASN A 125 -0.98 3.40 8.20
CA ASN A 125 -0.12 3.85 9.28
C ASN A 125 -0.32 2.94 10.49
N VAL A 126 0.72 2.20 10.88
CA VAL A 126 0.61 1.17 11.91
C VAL A 126 1.44 1.51 13.14
N LYS A 127 0.85 1.30 14.33
CA LYS A 127 1.58 1.29 15.61
C LYS A 127 2.04 -0.13 15.93
N LEU A 128 3.33 -0.31 16.16
CA LEU A 128 3.93 -1.59 16.56
C LEU A 128 4.16 -1.65 18.08
N THR A 129 4.43 -2.85 18.57
CA THR A 129 4.74 -3.14 19.98
C THR A 129 6.26 -3.17 20.24
N GLY A 130 6.97 -2.19 19.67
CA GLY A 130 8.42 -2.00 19.80
C GLY A 130 9.26 -2.80 18.81
N ILE A 131 10.59 -2.74 18.97
CA ILE A 131 11.55 -3.48 18.14
C ILE A 131 11.39 -5.00 18.36
N GLY A 132 11.57 -5.78 17.30
CA GLY A 132 11.55 -7.23 17.39
C GLY A 132 11.29 -7.95 16.08
N LYS A 133 11.10 -9.27 16.19
CA LYS A 133 10.65 -10.13 15.10
C LYS A 133 9.14 -10.02 14.98
N TYR A 134 8.64 -9.91 13.76
CA TYR A 134 7.22 -9.84 13.44
C TYR A 134 6.90 -10.85 12.35
N GLN A 135 5.69 -11.39 12.40
CA GLN A 135 5.08 -12.08 11.29
C GLN A 135 3.96 -11.20 10.73
N LEU A 136 4.05 -10.89 9.44
CA LEU A 136 2.96 -10.30 8.66
C LEU A 136 2.18 -11.43 7.99
N THR A 137 0.86 -11.46 8.16
CA THR A 137 -0.06 -12.18 7.30
C THR A 137 -0.92 -11.16 6.57
N MET A 138 -0.77 -11.08 5.25
CA MET A 138 -1.53 -10.20 4.38
C MET A 138 -2.45 -11.03 3.49
N VAL A 139 -3.72 -10.64 3.38
CA VAL A 139 -4.69 -11.29 2.49
C VAL A 139 -5.11 -10.28 1.43
N VAL A 140 -4.77 -10.59 0.17
CA VAL A 140 -5.17 -9.81 -1.00
C VAL A 140 -6.44 -10.42 -1.56
N ASN A 141 -7.55 -9.69 -1.48
CA ASN A 141 -8.83 -10.11 -2.03
C ASN A 141 -9.10 -9.37 -3.35
N ALA A 142 -9.78 -10.06 -4.26
CA ALA A 142 -10.27 -9.45 -5.48
C ALA A 142 -11.42 -8.46 -5.17
N PRO A 143 -11.72 -7.51 -6.07
CA PRO A 143 -12.77 -6.54 -5.81
C PRO A 143 -14.14 -7.18 -5.54
N GLY A 144 -14.86 -6.67 -4.55
CA GLY A 144 -16.18 -7.12 -4.13
C GLY A 144 -16.20 -8.42 -3.31
N THR A 145 -15.07 -8.82 -2.72
CA THR A 145 -15.00 -10.02 -1.88
C THR A 145 -15.45 -9.73 -0.45
N LEU A 146 -15.03 -8.60 0.10
CA LEU A 146 -15.24 -8.15 1.47
C LEU A 146 -16.50 -7.29 1.55
N GLN A 147 -17.37 -7.61 2.52
CA GLN A 147 -18.64 -6.91 2.67
C GLN A 147 -18.45 -5.45 3.12
N GLU A 148 -17.34 -5.16 3.81
CA GLU A 148 -16.99 -3.82 4.28
C GLU A 148 -16.78 -2.83 3.12
N PHE A 149 -16.44 -3.30 1.92
CA PHE A 149 -16.19 -2.47 0.74
C PHE A 149 -17.46 -2.13 -0.07
N GLY A 150 -18.64 -2.53 0.42
CA GLY A 150 -19.90 -1.98 -0.07
C GLY A 150 -20.34 -2.45 -1.48
N CYS A 151 -19.62 -3.38 -2.11
CA CYS A 151 -20.07 -4.02 -3.36
C CYS A 151 -21.19 -5.04 -3.12
N LYS A 152 -22.29 -4.59 -2.52
CA LYS A 152 -23.49 -5.38 -2.25
C LYS A 152 -24.63 -4.91 -3.16
N MET A 153 -25.02 -5.74 -4.11
CA MET A 153 -26.23 -5.51 -4.91
C MET A 153 -27.43 -5.21 -4.00
N GLY A 154 -28.12 -4.09 -4.23
CA GLY A 154 -29.22 -3.61 -3.40
C GLY A 154 -28.82 -2.74 -2.19
N GLY A 155 -27.53 -2.43 -2.01
CA GLY A 155 -27.05 -1.45 -1.01
C GLY A 155 -27.13 0.00 -1.50
N THR A 156 -27.54 0.91 -0.62
CA THR A 156 -27.38 2.37 -0.80
C THR A 156 -25.97 2.81 -0.37
N PRO A 157 -25.33 3.76 -1.07
CA PRO A 157 -25.85 4.55 -2.17
C PRO A 157 -25.50 3.94 -3.53
N ALA A 158 -26.51 3.73 -4.38
CA ALA A 158 -26.31 3.96 -5.79
C ALA A 158 -25.86 5.42 -5.91
N ALA A 159 -24.61 5.67 -6.32
CA ALA A 159 -24.16 7.04 -6.60
C ALA A 159 -25.26 7.69 -7.45
N GLY A 160 -25.86 8.79 -6.99
CA GLY A 160 -27.22 9.21 -7.39
C GLY A 160 -27.48 9.41 -8.89
N ALA A 161 -26.46 9.36 -9.73
CA ALA A 161 -26.54 9.40 -11.19
C ALA A 161 -26.45 8.01 -11.89
N HIS A 162 -26.03 6.93 -11.20
CA HIS A 162 -25.93 5.60 -11.81
C HIS A 162 -27.32 5.02 -12.12
N ALA A 163 -28.27 5.25 -11.21
CA ALA A 163 -29.68 4.91 -11.42
C ALA A 163 -30.30 5.64 -12.61
N ALA A 164 -29.83 6.84 -12.95
CA ALA A 164 -30.37 7.63 -14.05
C ALA A 164 -30.17 7.00 -15.44
N HIS A 165 -29.24 6.05 -15.58
CA HIS A 165 -29.04 5.27 -16.80
C HIS A 165 -29.27 3.76 -16.59
N GLY A 166 -30.09 3.39 -15.59
CA GLY A 166 -30.51 2.01 -15.36
C GLY A 166 -29.56 1.17 -14.51
N GLY A 167 -28.48 1.75 -13.97
CA GLY A 167 -27.57 1.08 -13.04
C GLY A 167 -28.12 1.10 -11.61
N MET A 168 -28.43 -0.07 -11.05
CA MET A 168 -29.00 -0.19 -9.69
C MET A 168 -28.00 -0.72 -8.65
N GLY A 169 -26.75 -0.94 -9.05
CA GLY A 169 -25.69 -1.46 -8.18
C GLY A 169 -24.96 -0.36 -7.40
N PRO A 170 -24.34 -0.69 -6.25
CA PRO A 170 -23.38 0.19 -5.61
C PRO A 170 -22.13 0.35 -6.50
N TRP A 171 -21.25 1.29 -6.15
CA TRP A 171 -19.97 1.43 -6.83
C TRP A 171 -19.11 0.17 -6.58
N CYS A 172 -18.90 -0.60 -7.64
CA CYS A 172 -18.14 -1.85 -7.65
C CYS A 172 -17.11 -1.81 -8.78
N PHE A 173 -15.97 -2.46 -8.57
CA PHE A 173 -15.04 -2.73 -9.65
C PHE A 173 -15.52 -3.97 -10.44
N GLY A 174 -16.24 -3.73 -11.53
CA GLY A 174 -16.80 -4.77 -12.40
C GLY A 174 -15.77 -5.38 -13.35
N ARG A 175 -16.16 -6.47 -14.02
CA ARG A 175 -15.42 -7.05 -15.15
C ARG A 175 -16.37 -7.33 -16.30
N HIS A 176 -15.89 -7.19 -17.54
CA HIS A 176 -16.63 -7.63 -18.71
C HIS A 176 -16.65 -9.16 -18.78
N VAL A 177 -17.75 -9.72 -19.28
CA VAL A 177 -17.98 -11.18 -19.35
C VAL A 177 -18.54 -11.64 -20.70
N ASP A 178 -18.80 -10.70 -21.60
CA ASP A 178 -19.18 -10.96 -22.99
C ASP A 178 -18.01 -11.55 -23.79
N LYS A 179 -18.32 -12.07 -24.97
CA LYS A 179 -17.33 -12.77 -25.80
C LYS A 179 -16.32 -11.81 -26.43
N GLU A 180 -16.76 -10.58 -26.70
CA GLU A 180 -16.03 -9.57 -27.46
C GLU A 180 -14.94 -8.91 -26.61
N THR A 181 -15.23 -8.65 -25.33
CA THR A 181 -14.38 -7.85 -24.44
C THR A 181 -14.19 -8.44 -23.04
N GLY A 182 -14.70 -9.66 -22.81
CA GLY A 182 -14.65 -10.30 -21.51
C GLY A 182 -13.24 -10.68 -21.06
N VAL A 183 -13.05 -10.66 -19.74
CA VAL A 183 -11.83 -11.11 -19.07
C VAL A 183 -12.11 -12.31 -18.16
N GLY A 184 -11.06 -12.97 -17.70
CA GLY A 184 -11.16 -14.13 -16.82
C GLY A 184 -11.87 -13.81 -15.49
N PRO A 185 -12.35 -14.83 -14.77
CA PRO A 185 -12.89 -14.64 -13.43
C PRO A 185 -11.83 -14.05 -12.48
N TRP A 186 -12.29 -13.36 -11.45
CA TRP A 186 -11.42 -12.90 -10.37
C TRP A 186 -10.76 -14.07 -9.64
N PHE A 187 -9.56 -13.82 -9.12
CA PHE A 187 -8.81 -14.79 -8.32
C PHE A 187 -9.46 -15.01 -6.94
N LYS A 188 -9.18 -16.17 -6.33
CA LYS A 188 -9.52 -16.43 -4.92
C LYS A 188 -8.54 -15.69 -4.00
N PRO A 189 -8.93 -15.34 -2.76
CA PRO A 189 -8.06 -14.66 -1.81
C PRO A 189 -6.64 -15.25 -1.75
N ILE A 190 -5.63 -14.39 -1.84
CA ILE A 190 -4.22 -14.75 -1.80
C ILE A 190 -3.66 -14.39 -0.43
N THR A 191 -3.10 -15.37 0.28
CA THR A 191 -2.45 -15.15 1.57
C THR A 191 -0.93 -15.11 1.40
N LYS A 192 -0.30 -14.02 1.84
CA LYS A 192 1.15 -13.87 1.98
C LYS A 192 1.50 -13.82 3.47
N THR A 193 2.22 -14.84 3.95
CA THR A 193 2.76 -14.86 5.32
C THR A 193 4.28 -14.76 5.29
N VAL A 194 4.83 -13.80 6.01
CA VAL A 194 6.25 -13.47 5.96
C VAL A 194 6.74 -12.98 7.32
N ASP A 195 7.90 -13.49 7.74
CA ASP A 195 8.58 -13.01 8.93
C ASP A 195 9.57 -11.90 8.57
N PHE A 196 9.64 -10.85 9.38
CA PHE A 196 10.61 -9.76 9.24
C PHE A 196 11.07 -9.25 10.60
N THR A 197 12.17 -8.49 10.61
CA THR A 197 12.66 -7.82 11.82
C THR A 197 12.41 -6.32 11.68
N PHE A 198 11.70 -5.75 12.65
CA PHE A 198 11.58 -4.31 12.78
C PHE A 198 12.62 -3.80 13.77
N SER A 199 13.52 -2.94 13.28
CA SER A 199 14.62 -2.36 14.05
C SER A 199 14.45 -0.85 14.31
N GLY A 200 13.29 -0.28 13.97
CA GLY A 200 13.08 1.17 13.89
C GLY A 200 13.45 1.73 12.52
N ILE A 201 13.01 2.96 12.25
CA ILE A 201 13.14 3.61 10.92
C ILE A 201 14.46 4.40 10.79
N GLY A 202 15.29 4.43 11.84
CA GLY A 202 16.46 5.29 11.92
C GLY A 202 16.10 6.78 12.01
N LYS A 203 17.09 7.64 12.28
CA LYS A 203 16.89 9.09 12.17
C LYS A 203 17.00 9.49 10.70
N LYS A 204 16.17 10.43 10.25
CA LYS A 204 16.25 11.05 8.92
C LYS A 204 17.70 11.51 8.66
N GLY A 205 18.39 10.92 7.69
CA GLY A 205 19.79 11.22 7.34
C GLY A 205 20.88 10.46 8.11
N GLY A 206 20.57 9.31 8.70
CA GLY A 206 21.51 8.50 9.49
C GLY A 206 22.08 7.25 8.81
N TYR A 207 22.15 7.22 7.48
CA TYR A 207 22.91 6.23 6.70
C TYR A 207 23.69 6.95 5.61
#